data_AF-A0A368KYF1-F1
#
_entry.id   AF-A0A368KYF1-F1
#
_cell.length_a   1.000
_cell.length_b   1.000
_cell.length_c   1.000
_cell.angle_alpha   90.00
_cell.angle_beta   90.00
_cell.angle_gamma   90.00
#
_symmetry.space_group_name_H-M   'P 1'
#
loop_
_entity.id
_entity.type
_entity.pdbx_description
1 polymer ?
#
loop_
_entity_poly.entity_id
_entity_poly.type
_entity_poly.pdbx_seq_one_letter_code
_entity_poly.pdbx_strand_id
1 'polypeptide(L)'
;MSEERGLLRAISWHECFPWLILFRAALIGFYLRVMFLAYVGVCVLSIGLWIGDSVFTWHGTPDLPVAEVEAASLAKQASAEMALEMSGPAQQLTSFLTTPLHPLYELVFERKFTFLGGLKRIFLIVWYTATLAIFGGAISRIAAMEFSINDRCGLKGAMGHSRRKFMGYFLAPIFPLIGVALLMTILLAIGLLNWLGTWMAILTGIFGFIAVFVAFVIGMLLVPLLVGWPLMWGAISTENSDHFDALSRSYAYITQRPFHYLWYLSVACLAGSVGLFAITLLATVMSLALSTGLAWGQGNEQTLAIATHSMAGPIWRFWGEAIVRLVPAYSFGYFFAVFSGIYLLLRRDVDQAEMDEIVLDDNQPRFAMPALNKSLDGSDEEAEKPEAK
;
A
#
# COMPACT_ATOMS: atom_id res chain seq x y z
N MET A 1 -1.69 55.66 -16.40
CA MET A 1 -1.93 54.21 -16.43
C MET A 1 -2.83 53.89 -15.25
N SER A 2 -4.13 53.79 -15.48
CA SER A 2 -5.10 53.36 -14.47
C SER A 2 -4.92 51.87 -14.24
N GLU A 3 -4.63 51.47 -13.00
CA GLU A 3 -4.66 50.06 -12.58
C GLU A 3 -6.03 49.48 -12.89
N GLU A 4 -6.12 48.59 -13.89
CA GLU A 4 -7.28 47.71 -14.04
C GLU A 4 -7.33 46.78 -12.83
N ARG A 5 -8.04 47.20 -11.79
CA ARG A 5 -8.36 46.35 -10.64
C ARG A 5 -9.38 45.31 -11.08
N GLY A 6 -8.88 44.21 -11.64
CA GLY A 6 -9.69 43.04 -11.95
C GLY A 6 -10.45 42.57 -10.71
N LEU A 7 -11.78 42.48 -10.81
CA LEU A 7 -12.63 41.91 -9.78
C LEU A 7 -12.38 40.40 -9.71
N LEU A 8 -11.70 39.96 -8.65
CA LEU A 8 -11.48 38.55 -8.34
C LEU A 8 -12.83 37.87 -8.03
N ARG A 9 -13.42 37.15 -8.99
CA ARG A 9 -14.77 36.56 -8.83
C ARG A 9 -14.78 35.25 -8.04
N ALA A 10 -13.72 34.45 -8.12
CA ALA A 10 -13.57 33.19 -7.40
C ALA A 10 -12.09 32.79 -7.34
N ILE A 11 -11.66 32.17 -6.23
CA ILE A 11 -10.36 31.52 -6.11
C ILE A 11 -10.59 30.01 -6.20
N SER A 12 -10.02 29.39 -7.22
CA SER A 12 -9.96 27.93 -7.31
C SER A 12 -8.83 27.43 -6.40
N TRP A 13 -9.14 27.17 -5.12
CA TRP A 13 -8.15 26.74 -4.13
C TRP A 13 -7.42 25.45 -4.53
N HIS A 14 -8.01 24.61 -5.38
CA HIS A 14 -7.39 23.38 -5.89
C HIS A 14 -6.30 23.66 -6.94
N GLU A 15 -6.40 24.78 -7.67
CA GLU A 15 -5.35 25.24 -8.58
C GLU A 15 -4.18 25.87 -7.81
N CYS A 16 -4.49 26.63 -6.75
CA CYS A 16 -3.48 27.26 -5.91
C CYS A 16 -2.76 26.28 -4.97
N PHE A 17 -3.49 25.32 -4.39
CA PHE A 17 -2.98 24.33 -3.45
C PHE A 17 -3.45 22.91 -3.85
N PRO A 18 -2.79 22.30 -4.85
CA PRO A 18 -3.19 21.00 -5.37
C PRO A 18 -3.16 19.89 -4.31
N TRP A 19 -2.27 20.00 -3.32
CA TRP A 19 -2.12 19.04 -2.23
C TRP A 19 -3.37 18.90 -1.33
N LEU A 20 -4.37 19.79 -1.44
CA LEU A 20 -5.65 19.66 -0.74
C LEU A 20 -6.43 18.40 -1.12
N ILE A 21 -6.14 17.79 -2.28
CA ILE A 21 -6.75 16.50 -2.67
C ILE A 21 -6.43 15.37 -1.67
N LEU A 22 -5.33 15.48 -0.92
CA LEU A 22 -4.91 14.46 0.05
C LEU A 22 -5.88 14.37 1.24
N PHE A 23 -6.58 15.45 1.60
CA PHE A 23 -7.66 15.39 2.58
C PHE A 23 -8.89 14.66 2.02
N ARG A 24 -9.16 14.82 0.72
CA ARG A 24 -10.22 14.06 0.05
C ARG A 24 -9.89 12.57 -0.01
N ALA A 25 -8.61 12.20 -0.09
CA ALA A 25 -8.17 10.80 0.01
C ALA A 25 -8.62 10.11 1.32
N ALA A 26 -8.60 10.84 2.45
CA ALA A 26 -9.12 10.32 3.72
C ALA A 26 -10.61 9.99 3.65
N LEU A 27 -11.39 10.82 2.95
CA LEU A 27 -12.82 10.56 2.71
C LEU A 27 -13.06 9.39 1.76
N ILE A 28 -12.22 9.20 0.73
CA ILE A 28 -12.30 8.06 -0.18
C ILE A 28 -12.17 6.75 0.59
N GLY A 29 -11.33 6.70 1.63
CA GLY A 29 -11.22 5.55 2.52
C GLY A 29 -12.54 5.14 3.18
N PHE A 30 -13.43 6.11 3.47
CA PHE A 30 -14.77 5.86 4.03
C PHE A 30 -15.83 5.47 3.00
N TYR A 31 -15.54 5.57 1.70
CA TYR A 31 -16.52 5.16 0.69
C TYR A 31 -16.81 3.68 0.83
N LEU A 32 -18.10 3.32 0.90
CA LEU A 32 -18.54 1.94 1.16
C LEU A 32 -17.91 0.93 0.19
N ARG A 33 -17.74 1.31 -1.09
CA ARG A 33 -17.06 0.50 -2.11
C ARG A 33 -15.57 0.26 -1.82
N VAL A 34 -14.86 1.27 -1.33
CA VAL A 34 -13.43 1.19 -0.99
C VAL A 34 -13.27 0.40 0.31
N MET A 35 -14.08 0.73 1.33
CA MET A 35 -14.09 0.02 2.61
C MET A 35 -14.39 -1.47 2.41
N PHE A 36 -15.37 -1.82 1.56
CA PHE A 36 -15.68 -3.22 1.26
C PHE A 36 -14.50 -3.93 0.58
N LEU A 37 -13.90 -3.34 -0.46
CA LEU A 37 -12.72 -3.92 -1.12
C LEU A 37 -11.56 -4.11 -0.16
N ALA A 38 -11.28 -3.09 0.65
CA ALA A 38 -10.20 -3.11 1.61
C ALA A 38 -10.45 -4.15 2.71
N TYR A 39 -11.68 -4.26 3.20
CA TYR A 39 -12.07 -5.26 4.19
C TYR A 39 -11.88 -6.68 3.67
N VAL A 40 -12.37 -6.97 2.46
CA VAL A 40 -12.15 -8.26 1.80
C VAL A 40 -10.66 -8.51 1.59
N GLY A 41 -9.90 -7.51 1.14
CA GLY A 41 -8.45 -7.59 0.98
C GLY A 41 -7.73 -7.94 2.28
N VAL A 42 -8.06 -7.29 3.39
CA VAL A 42 -7.51 -7.58 4.72
C VAL A 42 -7.87 -9.00 5.17
N CYS A 43 -9.10 -9.44 4.96
CA CYS A 43 -9.48 -10.83 5.25
C CYS A 43 -8.67 -11.84 4.43
N VAL A 44 -8.45 -11.57 3.13
CA VAL A 44 -7.61 -12.41 2.26
C VAL A 44 -6.16 -12.43 2.75
N LEU A 45 -5.61 -11.29 3.20
CA LEU A 45 -4.29 -11.23 3.82
C LEU A 45 -4.22 -12.09 5.08
N SER A 46 -5.22 -11.98 5.97
CA SER A 46 -5.29 -12.79 7.20
C SER A 46 -5.38 -14.29 6.90
N ILE A 47 -6.13 -14.69 5.87
CA ILE A 47 -6.22 -16.10 5.44
C ILE A 47 -4.85 -16.59 4.96
N GLY A 48 -4.11 -15.80 4.19
CA GLY A 48 -2.76 -16.17 3.75
C GLY A 48 -1.80 -16.39 4.90
N LEU A 49 -1.83 -15.51 5.91
CA LEU A 49 -1.04 -15.68 7.13
C LEU A 49 -1.42 -16.97 7.85
N TRP A 50 -2.71 -17.23 8.05
CA TRP A 50 -3.20 -18.44 8.69
C TRP A 50 -2.78 -19.73 7.94
N ILE A 51 -2.87 -19.73 6.60
CA ILE A 51 -2.38 -20.85 5.77
C ILE A 51 -0.87 -21.00 5.92
N GLY A 52 -0.14 -19.89 5.87
CA GLY A 52 1.31 -19.85 6.02
C GLY A 52 1.77 -20.48 7.34
N ASP A 53 1.11 -20.13 8.44
CA ASP A 53 1.38 -20.70 9.75
C ASP A 53 0.96 -22.17 9.82
N SER A 54 -0.26 -22.50 9.40
CA SER A 54 -0.78 -23.87 9.54
C SER A 54 -0.02 -24.91 8.70
N VAL A 55 0.43 -24.53 7.48
CA VAL A 55 1.07 -25.45 6.54
C VAL A 55 2.58 -25.54 6.77
N PHE A 56 3.24 -24.40 7.05
CA PHE A 56 4.71 -24.35 7.08
C PHE A 56 5.31 -24.26 8.48
N THR A 57 4.50 -24.07 9.54
CA THR A 57 4.98 -24.15 10.94
C THR A 57 4.56 -25.47 11.58
N TRP A 58 5.30 -26.54 11.29
CA TRP A 58 5.23 -27.73 12.15
C TRP A 58 5.92 -27.41 13.48
N HIS A 59 5.25 -27.66 14.61
CA HIS A 59 5.71 -27.39 15.99
C HIS A 59 6.88 -28.30 16.42
N GLY A 60 8.03 -28.22 15.75
CA GLY A 60 9.14 -29.16 16.00
C GLY A 60 10.51 -28.76 15.46
N THR A 61 10.77 -27.47 15.21
CA THR A 61 12.16 -27.03 14.96
C THR A 61 12.83 -26.71 16.29
N PRO A 62 13.72 -27.56 16.83
CA PRO A 62 14.52 -27.19 17.99
C PRO A 62 15.42 -25.99 17.63
N ASP A 63 15.57 -25.05 18.57
CA ASP A 63 16.51 -23.95 18.42
C ASP A 63 17.92 -24.50 18.18
N LEU A 64 18.59 -23.99 17.13
CA LEU A 64 19.99 -24.30 16.85
C LEU A 64 20.88 -23.79 18.00
N PRO A 65 21.99 -24.49 18.30
CA PRO A 65 22.70 -24.38 19.57
C PRO A 65 23.40 -23.03 19.74
N VAL A 66 23.00 -22.29 20.80
CA VAL A 66 23.67 -21.23 21.60
C VAL A 66 24.44 -20.09 20.88
N ALA A 67 25.22 -20.34 19.83
CA ALA A 67 25.94 -19.30 19.07
C ALA A 67 25.02 -18.37 18.24
N GLU A 68 23.82 -18.84 17.86
CA GLU A 68 22.83 -18.00 17.18
C GLU A 68 22.05 -17.08 18.12
N VAL A 69 21.98 -17.40 19.42
CA VAL A 69 21.24 -16.60 20.41
C VAL A 69 21.95 -15.27 20.66
N GLU A 70 23.27 -15.28 20.70
CA GLU A 70 24.11 -14.09 20.90
C GLU A 70 24.15 -13.19 19.64
N ALA A 71 24.19 -13.79 18.45
CA ALA A 71 24.07 -13.03 17.19
C ALA A 71 22.67 -12.44 16.98
N ALA A 72 21.61 -13.14 17.42
CA ALA A 72 20.24 -12.66 17.36
C ALA A 72 19.95 -11.58 18.42
N SER A 73 20.53 -11.68 19.62
CA SER A 73 20.40 -10.65 20.65
C SER A 73 21.11 -9.35 20.22
N LEU A 74 22.30 -9.43 19.62
CA LEU A 74 23.01 -8.27 19.06
C LEU A 74 22.26 -7.64 17.89
N ALA A 75 21.66 -8.43 17.00
CA ALA A 75 20.83 -7.91 15.91
C ALA A 75 19.56 -7.21 16.45
N LYS A 76 18.91 -7.79 17.45
CA LYS A 76 17.73 -7.22 18.10
C LYS A 76 18.08 -5.94 18.84
N GLN A 77 19.23 -5.90 19.51
CA GLN A 77 19.74 -4.73 20.21
C GLN A 77 20.09 -3.60 19.22
N ALA A 78 20.80 -3.88 18.13
CA ALA A 78 21.08 -2.89 17.09
C ALA A 78 19.80 -2.32 16.44
N SER A 79 18.79 -3.16 16.19
CA SER A 79 17.49 -2.68 15.69
C SER A 79 16.72 -1.83 16.71
N ALA A 80 16.84 -2.15 17.99
CA ALA A 80 16.21 -1.40 19.07
C ALA A 80 16.90 -0.05 19.32
N GLU A 81 18.23 -0.01 19.23
CA GLU A 81 19.03 1.23 19.28
C GLU A 81 18.68 2.15 18.11
N MET A 82 18.62 1.62 16.89
CA MET A 82 18.19 2.39 15.70
C MET A 82 16.76 2.95 15.84
N ALA A 83 15.84 2.17 16.42
CA ALA A 83 14.48 2.63 16.68
C ALA A 83 14.43 3.76 17.73
N LEU A 84 15.25 3.67 18.79
CA LEU A 84 15.34 4.69 19.84
C LEU A 84 15.95 6.01 19.35
N GLU A 85 16.83 5.97 18.34
CA GLU A 85 17.45 7.16 17.75
C GLU A 85 16.51 7.96 16.83
N MET A 86 15.45 7.33 16.30
CA MET A 86 14.48 8.03 15.46
C MET A 86 13.54 8.92 16.27
N SER A 87 13.31 10.14 15.79
CA SER A 87 12.29 11.02 16.35
C SER A 87 10.89 10.42 16.20
N GLY A 88 9.98 10.70 17.14
CA GLY A 88 8.60 10.18 17.11
C GLY A 88 7.88 10.40 15.77
N PRO A 89 7.95 11.58 15.13
CA PRO A 89 7.38 11.80 13.81
C PRO A 89 8.02 10.93 12.71
N ALA A 90 9.33 10.71 12.76
CA ALA A 90 10.03 9.86 11.80
C ALA A 90 9.61 8.39 11.93
N GLN A 91 9.38 7.91 13.15
CA GLN A 91 8.87 6.55 13.41
C GLN A 91 7.46 6.36 12.84
N GLN A 92 6.59 7.36 13.00
CA GLN A 92 5.24 7.34 12.44
C GLN A 92 5.24 7.34 10.91
N LEU A 93 6.10 8.16 10.30
CA LEU A 93 6.24 8.20 8.85
C LEU A 93 6.76 6.89 8.30
N THR A 94 7.78 6.34 8.97
CA THR A 94 8.38 5.07 8.57
C THR A 94 7.38 3.93 8.71
N SER A 95 6.66 3.83 9.83
CA SER A 95 5.62 2.81 9.98
C SER A 95 4.51 3.01 8.96
N PHE A 96 4.08 4.23 8.65
CA PHE A 96 3.07 4.47 7.62
C PHE A 96 3.48 3.92 6.25
N LEU A 97 4.75 4.11 5.85
CA LEU A 97 5.30 3.64 4.57
C LEU A 97 5.59 2.13 4.56
N THR A 98 6.15 1.61 5.66
CA THR A 98 6.71 0.26 5.71
C THR A 98 5.74 -0.76 6.28
N THR A 99 4.65 -0.39 6.96
CA THR A 99 3.70 -1.36 7.55
C THR A 99 3.19 -2.35 6.50
N PRO A 100 2.79 -1.95 5.28
CA PRO A 100 2.39 -2.93 4.28
C PRO A 100 3.57 -3.76 3.77
N LEU A 101 4.79 -3.23 3.77
CA LEU A 101 5.98 -4.01 3.40
C LEU A 101 6.61 -4.78 4.57
N HIS A 102 6.14 -4.61 5.80
CA HIS A 102 6.77 -5.22 6.98
C HIS A 102 6.89 -6.74 6.84
N PRO A 103 5.85 -7.47 6.37
CA PRO A 103 5.97 -8.90 6.10
C PRO A 103 6.98 -9.23 5.01
N LEU A 104 7.28 -8.32 4.08
CA LEU A 104 8.29 -8.52 3.03
C LEU A 104 9.71 -8.22 3.56
N TYR A 105 9.87 -7.20 4.41
CA TYR A 105 11.14 -6.83 5.01
C TYR A 105 11.67 -7.89 5.97
N GLU A 106 10.87 -8.33 6.94
CA GLU A 106 11.26 -9.39 7.90
C GLU A 106 11.69 -10.66 7.17
N LEU A 107 11.08 -10.88 6.02
CA LEU A 107 11.17 -12.09 5.24
C LEU A 107 12.38 -12.10 4.30
N VAL A 108 12.82 -10.94 3.80
CA VAL A 108 14.07 -10.82 3.01
C VAL A 108 15.31 -10.80 3.92
N PHE A 109 15.21 -10.20 5.12
CA PHE A 109 16.36 -9.93 5.98
C PHE A 109 16.47 -10.79 7.24
N GLU A 110 15.59 -11.78 7.42
CA GLU A 110 15.73 -12.74 8.51
C GLU A 110 17.02 -13.55 8.36
N ARG A 111 17.92 -13.41 9.34
CA ARG A 111 19.21 -14.12 9.38
C ARG A 111 19.07 -15.63 9.58
N LYS A 112 17.99 -16.08 10.20
CA LYS A 112 17.70 -17.50 10.41
C LYS A 112 17.11 -18.09 9.13
N PHE A 113 17.81 -19.02 8.48
CA PHE A 113 17.31 -19.67 7.26
C PHE A 113 17.01 -21.14 7.54
N THR A 114 15.73 -21.51 7.55
CA THR A 114 15.29 -22.91 7.52
C THR A 114 14.62 -23.19 6.19
N PHE A 115 14.67 -24.42 5.68
CA PHE A 115 14.06 -24.77 4.39
C PHE A 115 12.54 -24.53 4.38
N LEU A 116 11.82 -25.01 5.39
CA LEU A 116 10.38 -24.74 5.54
C LEU A 116 10.10 -23.25 5.77
N GLY A 117 10.95 -22.56 6.53
CA GLY A 117 10.89 -21.10 6.66
C GLY A 117 10.98 -20.42 5.31
N GLY A 118 11.99 -20.74 4.50
CA GLY A 118 12.16 -20.22 3.14
C GLY A 118 10.93 -20.44 2.24
N LEU A 119 10.30 -21.62 2.29
CA LEU A 119 9.07 -21.89 1.54
C LEU A 119 7.88 -21.06 2.04
N LYS A 120 7.67 -20.97 3.36
CA LYS A 120 6.66 -20.08 3.97
C LYS A 120 6.84 -18.65 3.48
N ARG A 121 8.09 -18.21 3.44
CA ARG A 121 8.48 -16.86 3.04
C ARG A 121 8.12 -16.58 1.57
N ILE A 122 8.51 -17.46 0.66
CA ILE A 122 8.15 -17.33 -0.76
C ILE A 122 6.63 -17.31 -0.93
N PHE A 123 5.91 -18.22 -0.26
CA PHE A 123 4.45 -18.26 -0.30
C PHE A 123 3.83 -16.93 0.17
N LEU A 124 4.29 -16.39 1.30
CA LEU A 124 3.78 -15.14 1.84
C LEU A 124 4.10 -13.93 0.94
N ILE A 125 5.30 -13.85 0.32
CA ILE A 125 5.59 -12.78 -0.64
C ILE A 125 4.57 -12.81 -1.78
N VAL A 126 4.40 -13.98 -2.39
CA VAL A 126 3.52 -14.15 -3.55
C VAL A 126 2.07 -13.87 -3.14
N TRP A 127 1.62 -14.38 -2.00
CA TRP A 127 0.27 -14.14 -1.50
C TRP A 127 0.00 -12.67 -1.21
N TYR A 128 0.93 -12.03 -0.50
CA TYR A 128 0.80 -10.64 -0.06
C TYR A 128 0.78 -9.70 -1.26
N THR A 129 1.78 -9.81 -2.14
CA THR A 129 1.88 -8.99 -3.37
C THR A 129 0.70 -9.24 -4.32
N ALA A 130 0.22 -10.49 -4.47
CA ALA A 130 -0.97 -10.77 -5.27
C ALA A 130 -2.23 -10.11 -4.69
N THR A 131 -2.38 -10.10 -3.36
CA THR A 131 -3.51 -9.47 -2.69
C THR A 131 -3.45 -7.95 -2.85
N LEU A 132 -2.27 -7.34 -2.68
CA LEU A 132 -2.07 -5.91 -2.93
C LEU A 132 -2.32 -5.55 -4.40
N ALA A 133 -1.89 -6.40 -5.33
CA ALA A 133 -2.09 -6.18 -6.75
C ALA A 133 -3.58 -6.10 -7.09
N ILE A 134 -4.38 -7.04 -6.58
CA ILE A 134 -5.82 -7.08 -6.85
C ILE A 134 -6.57 -5.96 -6.12
N PHE A 135 -6.51 -5.93 -4.79
CA PHE A 135 -7.35 -5.03 -3.99
C PHE A 135 -6.76 -3.62 -3.94
N GLY A 136 -5.45 -3.50 -3.75
CA GLY A 136 -4.76 -2.21 -3.78
C GLY A 136 -4.84 -1.56 -5.15
N GLY A 137 -4.68 -2.34 -6.24
CA GLY A 137 -4.86 -1.84 -7.61
C GLY A 137 -6.29 -1.35 -7.90
N ALA A 138 -7.30 -2.07 -7.41
CA ALA A 138 -8.70 -1.64 -7.57
C ALA A 138 -9.00 -0.34 -6.82
N ILE A 139 -8.51 -0.21 -5.58
CA ILE A 139 -8.70 1.00 -4.77
C ILE A 139 -7.94 2.18 -5.38
N SER A 140 -6.71 1.96 -5.85
CA SER A 140 -5.90 2.96 -6.52
C SER A 140 -6.58 3.48 -7.78
N ARG A 141 -7.21 2.59 -8.57
CA ARG A 141 -8.01 2.99 -9.73
C ARG A 141 -9.25 3.80 -9.36
N ILE A 142 -9.96 3.46 -8.28
CA ILE A 142 -11.10 4.26 -7.79
C ILE A 142 -10.62 5.67 -7.41
N ALA A 143 -9.52 5.77 -6.67
CA ALA A 143 -8.97 7.04 -6.24
C ALA A 143 -8.48 7.89 -7.42
N ALA A 144 -7.76 7.28 -8.36
CA ALA A 144 -7.29 7.95 -9.58
C ALA A 144 -8.45 8.55 -10.39
N MET A 145 -9.51 7.78 -10.64
CA MET A 145 -10.70 8.26 -11.36
C MET A 145 -11.42 9.41 -10.62
N GLU A 146 -11.50 9.32 -9.29
CA GLU A 146 -12.14 10.34 -8.47
C GLU A 146 -11.31 11.64 -8.44
N PHE A 147 -9.98 11.55 -8.42
CA PHE A 147 -9.12 12.75 -8.44
C PHE A 147 -9.02 13.40 -9.82
N SER A 148 -9.01 12.59 -10.88
CA SER A 148 -8.83 13.11 -12.24
C SER A 148 -10.13 13.64 -12.83
N ILE A 149 -11.19 12.82 -12.87
CA ILE A 149 -12.43 13.15 -13.61
C ILE A 149 -13.61 13.40 -12.65
N ASN A 150 -13.43 13.23 -11.34
CA ASN A 150 -14.53 13.16 -10.36
C ASN A 150 -15.61 12.13 -10.72
N ASP A 151 -15.23 11.06 -11.44
CA ASP A 151 -16.13 9.97 -11.80
C ASP A 151 -16.08 8.86 -10.75
N ARG A 152 -17.26 8.37 -10.38
CA ARG A 152 -17.43 7.29 -9.41
C ARG A 152 -17.21 5.96 -10.10
N CYS A 153 -15.95 5.58 -10.28
CA CYS A 153 -15.61 4.26 -10.80
C CYS A 153 -16.31 3.16 -9.97
N GLY A 154 -17.18 2.39 -10.62
CA GLY A 154 -17.91 1.30 -9.99
C GLY A 154 -16.99 0.15 -9.57
N LEU A 155 -17.42 -0.64 -8.58
CA LEU A 155 -16.68 -1.78 -8.03
C LEU A 155 -16.21 -2.76 -9.12
N LYS A 156 -17.09 -3.08 -10.07
CA LYS A 156 -16.82 -3.99 -11.20
C LYS A 156 -15.78 -3.42 -12.15
N GLY A 157 -15.83 -2.11 -12.44
CA GLY A 157 -14.88 -1.42 -13.30
C GLY A 157 -13.48 -1.42 -12.71
N ALA A 158 -13.37 -1.03 -11.43
CA ALA A 158 -12.12 -1.01 -10.68
C ALA A 158 -11.47 -2.40 -10.55
N MET A 159 -12.26 -3.42 -10.19
CA MET A 159 -11.77 -4.80 -10.13
C MET A 159 -11.39 -5.34 -11.51
N GLY A 160 -12.14 -4.98 -12.55
CA GLY A 160 -11.82 -5.33 -13.93
C GLY A 160 -10.48 -4.75 -14.38
N HIS A 161 -10.22 -3.47 -14.09
CA HIS A 161 -8.94 -2.81 -14.36
C HIS A 161 -7.80 -3.51 -13.63
N SER A 162 -7.93 -3.69 -12.31
CA SER A 162 -6.92 -4.34 -11.48
C SER A 162 -6.57 -5.75 -11.97
N ARG A 163 -7.57 -6.55 -12.37
CA ARG A 163 -7.35 -7.89 -12.95
C ARG A 163 -6.61 -7.85 -14.29
N ARG A 164 -6.96 -6.91 -15.19
CA ARG A 164 -6.25 -6.74 -16.47
C ARG A 164 -4.79 -6.34 -16.26
N LYS A 165 -4.53 -5.48 -15.28
CA LYS A 165 -3.21 -4.97 -14.93
C LYS A 165 -2.49 -5.73 -13.81
N PHE A 166 -2.98 -6.93 -13.46
CA PHE A 166 -2.49 -7.71 -12.33
C PHE A 166 -0.97 -7.93 -12.39
N MET A 167 -0.43 -8.29 -13.56
CA MET A 167 1.02 -8.47 -13.75
C MET A 167 1.82 -7.19 -13.52
N GLY A 168 1.27 -6.03 -13.89
CA GLY A 168 1.91 -4.74 -13.62
C GLY A 168 2.07 -4.51 -12.12
N TYR A 169 0.97 -4.62 -11.36
CA TYR A 169 1.00 -4.39 -9.91
C TYR A 169 1.80 -5.46 -9.17
N PHE A 170 1.71 -6.73 -9.59
CA PHE A 170 2.39 -7.85 -8.94
C PHE A 170 3.90 -7.79 -9.14
N LEU A 171 4.36 -7.54 -10.37
CA LEU A 171 5.80 -7.57 -10.69
C LEU A 171 6.54 -6.29 -10.31
N ALA A 172 5.87 -5.13 -10.25
CA ALA A 172 6.53 -3.85 -9.94
C ALA A 172 7.38 -3.88 -8.66
N PRO A 173 6.86 -4.31 -7.48
CA PRO A 173 7.67 -4.40 -6.27
C PRO A 173 8.60 -5.62 -6.25
N ILE A 174 8.27 -6.70 -6.95
CA ILE A 174 9.07 -7.95 -6.97
C ILE A 174 10.33 -7.77 -7.83
N PHE A 175 10.25 -6.98 -8.89
CA PHE A 175 11.32 -6.86 -9.88
C PHE A 175 12.66 -6.41 -9.27
N PRO A 176 12.73 -5.36 -8.42
CA PRO A 176 13.97 -5.01 -7.72
C PRO A 176 14.42 -6.06 -6.73
N LEU A 177 13.48 -6.80 -6.11
CA LEU A 177 13.81 -7.87 -5.16
C LEU A 177 14.52 -9.04 -5.86
N ILE A 178 14.23 -9.29 -7.15
CA ILE A 178 14.99 -10.26 -7.96
C ILE A 178 16.44 -9.80 -8.10
N GLY A 179 16.67 -8.51 -8.38
CA GLY A 179 18.01 -7.92 -8.45
C GLY A 179 18.75 -8.02 -7.12
N VAL A 180 18.06 -7.74 -6.01
CA VAL A 180 18.60 -7.93 -4.66
C VAL A 180 18.93 -9.39 -4.38
N ALA A 181 18.05 -10.33 -4.73
CA ALA A 181 18.30 -11.76 -4.54
C ALA A 181 19.55 -12.22 -5.30
N LEU A 182 19.74 -11.76 -6.55
CA LEU A 182 20.93 -12.03 -7.33
C LEU A 182 22.20 -11.48 -6.66
N LEU A 183 22.18 -10.23 -6.22
CA LEU A 183 23.32 -9.61 -5.50
C LEU A 183 23.61 -10.31 -4.16
N MET A 184 22.57 -10.76 -3.47
CA MET A 184 22.70 -11.54 -2.23
C MET A 184 23.39 -12.88 -2.47
N THR A 185 23.29 -13.50 -3.67
CA THR A 185 24.04 -14.74 -3.96
C THR A 185 25.55 -14.53 -3.94
N ILE A 186 26.03 -13.32 -4.29
CA ILE A 186 27.45 -12.97 -4.23
C ILE A 186 27.91 -12.89 -2.76
N LEU A 187 27.12 -12.22 -1.91
CA LEU A 187 27.40 -12.13 -0.47
C LEU A 187 27.34 -13.51 0.20
N LEU A 188 26.37 -14.33 -0.20
CA LEU A 188 26.24 -15.72 0.24
C LEU A 188 27.47 -16.54 -0.15
N ALA A 189 27.98 -16.40 -1.39
CA ALA A 189 29.19 -17.09 -1.81
C ALA A 189 30.42 -16.67 -0.99
N ILE A 190 30.58 -15.38 -0.71
CA ILE A 190 31.65 -14.87 0.18
C ILE A 190 31.50 -15.46 1.59
N GLY A 191 30.28 -15.51 2.12
CA GLY A 191 30.00 -16.13 3.42
C GLY A 191 30.31 -17.63 3.44
N LEU A 192 29.95 -18.38 2.38
CA LEU A 192 30.25 -19.80 2.25
C LEU A 192 31.76 -20.07 2.19
N LEU A 193 32.55 -19.19 1.57
CA LEU A 193 34.01 -19.34 1.54
C LEU A 193 34.63 -19.31 2.95
N ASN A 194 34.01 -18.58 3.89
CA ASN A 194 34.50 -18.54 5.29
C ASN A 194 34.36 -19.89 6.01
N TRP A 195 33.48 -20.76 5.52
CA TRP A 195 33.31 -22.11 6.07
C TRP A 195 34.54 -23.01 5.82
N LEU A 196 35.35 -22.69 4.81
CA LEU A 196 36.57 -23.43 4.47
C LEU A 196 37.74 -23.21 5.47
N GLY A 197 37.54 -22.37 6.49
CA GLY A 197 38.47 -22.16 7.60
C GLY A 197 39.05 -20.75 7.69
N THR A 198 39.85 -20.51 8.72
CA THR A 198 40.32 -19.17 9.11
C THR A 198 41.12 -18.46 8.02
N TRP A 199 41.94 -19.19 7.24
CA TRP A 199 42.71 -18.60 6.15
C TRP A 199 41.83 -18.01 5.05
N MET A 200 40.73 -18.69 4.71
CA MET A 200 39.75 -18.17 3.74
C MET A 200 38.99 -16.97 4.32
N ALA A 201 38.69 -16.97 5.62
CA ALA A 201 38.09 -15.83 6.29
C ALA A 201 38.99 -14.58 6.30
N ILE A 202 40.31 -14.75 6.43
CA ILE A 202 41.27 -13.64 6.29
C ILE A 202 41.25 -13.11 4.86
N LEU A 203 41.24 -14.00 3.87
CA LEU A 203 41.21 -13.62 2.45
C LEU A 203 39.92 -12.85 2.10
N THR A 204 38.75 -13.37 2.46
CA THR A 204 37.47 -12.68 2.25
C THR A 204 37.38 -11.39 3.05
N GLY A 205 38.03 -11.30 4.22
CA GLY A 205 38.19 -10.06 4.98
C GLY A 205 38.99 -9.00 4.22
N ILE A 206 40.14 -9.37 3.65
CA ILE A 206 40.96 -8.48 2.81
C ILE A 206 40.18 -8.01 1.57
N PHE A 207 39.46 -8.91 0.91
CA PHE A 207 38.60 -8.59 -0.23
C PHE A 207 37.18 -8.13 0.17
N GLY A 208 36.96 -7.82 1.45
CA GLY A 208 35.65 -7.48 2.00
C GLY A 208 35.05 -6.21 1.40
N PHE A 209 35.86 -5.34 0.80
CA PHE A 209 35.39 -4.16 0.06
C PHE A 209 34.43 -4.53 -1.09
N ILE A 210 34.57 -5.72 -1.70
CA ILE A 210 33.65 -6.22 -2.72
C ILE A 210 32.27 -6.43 -2.10
N ALA A 211 32.21 -7.07 -0.92
CA ALA A 211 30.97 -7.28 -0.19
C ALA A 211 30.31 -5.95 0.21
N VAL A 212 31.10 -4.96 0.64
CA VAL A 212 30.62 -3.61 0.96
C VAL A 212 30.03 -2.93 -0.29
N PHE A 213 30.69 -3.03 -1.45
CA PHE A 213 30.17 -2.44 -2.69
C PHE A 213 28.86 -3.11 -3.13
N VAL A 214 28.79 -4.44 -3.05
CA VAL A 214 27.55 -5.18 -3.34
C VAL A 214 26.42 -4.77 -2.38
N ALA A 215 26.70 -4.66 -1.08
CA ALA A 215 25.74 -4.20 -0.09
C ALA A 215 25.29 -2.74 -0.34
N PHE A 216 26.21 -1.88 -0.78
CA PHE A 216 25.90 -0.51 -1.18
C PHE A 216 24.93 -0.46 -2.37
N VAL A 217 25.17 -1.28 -3.40
CA VAL A 217 24.24 -1.39 -4.55
C VAL A 217 22.88 -1.93 -4.12
N ILE A 218 22.83 -2.93 -3.23
CA ILE A 218 21.57 -3.41 -2.64
C ILE A 218 20.85 -2.27 -1.91
N GLY A 219 21.57 -1.45 -1.14
CA GLY A 219 21.03 -0.28 -0.47
C GLY A 219 20.45 0.76 -1.44
N MET A 220 21.16 1.06 -2.53
CA MET A 220 20.69 1.96 -3.58
C MET A 220 19.42 1.46 -4.29
N LEU A 221 19.22 0.15 -4.38
CA LEU A 221 17.99 -0.44 -4.92
C LEU A 221 16.85 -0.41 -3.90
N LEU A 222 17.12 -0.76 -2.65
CA LEU A 222 16.08 -0.94 -1.64
C LEU A 222 15.58 0.35 -1.01
N VAL A 223 16.44 1.36 -0.83
CA VAL A 223 16.00 2.62 -0.18
C VAL A 223 14.89 3.31 -1.01
N PRO A 224 15.04 3.55 -2.32
CA PRO A 224 13.96 4.08 -3.14
C PRO A 224 12.76 3.13 -3.25
N LEU A 225 12.97 1.80 -3.20
CA LEU A 225 11.86 0.84 -3.17
C LEU A 225 11.01 1.01 -1.90
N LEU A 226 11.64 0.99 -0.72
CA LEU A 226 10.95 1.09 0.56
C LEU A 226 10.14 2.37 0.69
N VAL A 227 10.66 3.46 0.13
CA VAL A 227 10.04 4.77 0.18
C VAL A 227 9.02 4.97 -0.95
N GLY A 228 9.22 4.34 -2.11
CA GLY A 228 8.49 4.63 -3.35
C GLY A 228 7.63 3.55 -3.95
N TRP A 229 7.68 2.33 -3.41
CA TRP A 229 6.79 1.27 -3.85
C TRP A 229 5.31 1.66 -3.96
N PRO A 230 4.70 2.51 -3.10
CA PRO A 230 3.27 2.76 -3.19
C PRO A 230 2.92 3.62 -4.42
N LEU A 231 3.86 4.45 -4.88
CA LEU A 231 3.68 5.32 -6.06
C LEU A 231 3.50 4.48 -7.34
N MET A 232 4.03 3.26 -7.37
CA MET A 232 3.89 2.33 -8.49
C MET A 232 2.42 2.00 -8.75
N TRP A 233 1.60 1.93 -7.70
CA TRP A 233 0.16 1.69 -7.85
C TRP A 233 -0.54 2.88 -8.50
N GLY A 234 -0.14 4.11 -8.16
CA GLY A 234 -0.62 5.33 -8.79
C GLY A 234 -0.27 5.36 -10.29
N ALA A 235 0.97 5.06 -10.65
CA ALA A 235 1.44 5.02 -12.03
C ALA A 235 0.61 4.05 -12.90
N ILE A 236 0.50 2.80 -12.44
CA ILE A 236 -0.24 1.76 -13.19
C ILE A 236 -1.74 2.10 -13.27
N SER A 237 -2.29 2.70 -12.21
CA SER A 237 -3.71 3.10 -12.16
C SER A 237 -4.05 4.29 -13.04
N THR A 238 -3.07 5.09 -13.47
CA THR A 238 -3.31 6.38 -14.15
C THR A 238 -2.83 6.36 -15.60
N GLU A 239 -1.63 5.85 -15.87
CA GLU A 239 -0.92 6.04 -17.14
C GLU A 239 -0.78 4.78 -17.99
N ASN A 240 -1.49 3.69 -17.64
CA ASN A 240 -1.38 2.40 -18.33
C ASN A 240 0.07 1.85 -18.34
N SER A 241 0.92 2.29 -17.41
CA SER A 241 2.30 1.85 -17.24
C SER A 241 2.42 0.33 -17.10
N ASP A 242 3.57 -0.20 -17.52
CA ASP A 242 4.01 -1.55 -17.16
C ASP A 242 4.78 -1.54 -15.81
N HIS A 243 5.21 -2.71 -15.35
CA HIS A 243 5.89 -2.83 -14.05
C HIS A 243 7.24 -2.11 -14.00
N PHE A 244 7.95 -1.97 -15.14
CA PHE A 244 9.28 -1.35 -15.19
C PHE A 244 9.17 0.17 -15.29
N ASP A 245 8.25 0.68 -16.11
CA ASP A 245 7.92 2.10 -16.19
C ASP A 245 7.40 2.62 -14.84
N ALA A 246 6.47 1.90 -14.21
CA ALA A 246 5.96 2.25 -12.88
C ALA A 246 7.07 2.31 -11.81
N LEU A 247 8.01 1.35 -11.85
CA LEU A 247 9.18 1.34 -10.99
C LEU A 247 10.06 2.58 -11.23
N SER A 248 10.42 2.82 -12.49
CA SER A 248 11.33 3.88 -12.90
C SER A 248 10.79 5.26 -12.52
N ARG A 249 9.51 5.53 -12.79
CA ARG A 249 8.83 6.78 -12.39
C ARG A 249 8.80 6.97 -10.88
N SER A 250 8.48 5.92 -10.13
CA SER A 250 8.45 6.00 -8.67
C SER A 250 9.81 6.38 -8.09
N TYR A 251 10.89 5.81 -8.62
CA TYR A 251 12.26 6.14 -8.22
C TYR A 251 12.65 7.55 -8.64
N ALA A 252 12.30 7.94 -9.87
CA ALA A 252 12.57 9.27 -10.41
C ALA A 252 11.89 10.36 -9.57
N TYR A 253 10.60 10.22 -9.26
CA TYR A 253 9.87 11.27 -8.55
C TYR A 253 10.40 11.51 -7.13
N ILE A 254 10.77 10.45 -6.42
CA ILE A 254 11.35 10.56 -5.06
C ILE A 254 12.72 11.20 -5.08
N THR A 255 13.56 10.83 -6.06
CA THR A 255 14.93 11.36 -6.14
C THR A 255 14.98 12.78 -6.68
N GLN A 256 14.06 13.16 -7.58
CA GLN A 256 14.02 14.49 -8.18
C GLN A 256 13.34 15.54 -7.29
N ARG A 257 12.27 15.16 -6.55
CA ARG A 257 11.49 16.08 -5.70
C ARG A 257 11.33 15.56 -4.27
N PRO A 258 12.41 15.18 -3.56
CA PRO A 258 12.31 14.55 -2.24
C PRO A 258 11.56 15.41 -1.21
N PHE A 259 11.76 16.72 -1.22
CA PHE A 259 11.08 17.63 -0.28
C PHE A 259 9.58 17.79 -0.56
N HIS A 260 9.16 17.75 -1.83
CA HIS A 260 7.73 17.80 -2.17
C HIS A 260 7.07 16.50 -1.73
N TYR A 261 7.74 15.37 -1.97
CA TYR A 261 7.26 14.08 -1.51
C TYR A 261 7.14 14.02 0.03
N LEU A 262 8.14 14.48 0.77
CA LEU A 262 8.09 14.57 2.24
C LEU A 262 6.97 15.48 2.75
N TRP A 263 6.72 16.60 2.07
CA TRP A 263 5.60 17.48 2.37
C TRP A 263 4.26 16.76 2.17
N TYR A 264 4.07 16.10 1.02
CA TYR A 264 2.84 15.35 0.74
C TYR A 264 2.64 14.18 1.71
N LEU A 265 3.70 13.49 2.09
CA LEU A 265 3.64 12.46 3.13
C LEU A 265 3.23 13.03 4.49
N SER A 266 3.72 14.21 4.87
CA SER A 266 3.36 14.87 6.12
C SER A 266 1.87 15.24 6.13
N VAL A 267 1.37 15.80 5.04
CA VAL A 267 -0.07 16.11 4.86
C VAL A 267 -0.90 14.83 4.86
N ALA A 268 -0.43 13.77 4.19
CA ALA A 268 -1.09 12.47 4.19
C ALA A 268 -1.17 11.90 5.61
N CYS A 269 -0.08 11.84 6.36
CA CYS A 269 -0.12 11.37 7.75
C CYS A 269 -1.10 12.18 8.61
N LEU A 270 -1.17 13.50 8.44
CA LEU A 270 -2.13 14.34 9.14
C LEU A 270 -3.59 13.99 8.76
N ALA A 271 -3.90 13.95 7.48
CA ALA A 271 -5.25 13.62 6.99
C ALA A 271 -5.66 12.19 7.39
N GLY A 272 -4.74 11.23 7.25
CA GLY A 272 -4.90 9.85 7.65
C GLY A 272 -5.15 9.70 9.14
N SER A 273 -4.45 10.47 9.99
CA SER A 273 -4.62 10.41 11.45
C SER A 273 -6.04 10.75 11.89
N VAL A 274 -6.67 11.75 11.26
CA VAL A 274 -8.06 12.13 11.54
C VAL A 274 -9.04 11.03 11.15
N GLY A 275 -8.87 10.45 9.97
CA GLY A 275 -9.73 9.35 9.53
C GLY A 275 -9.50 8.06 10.34
N LEU A 276 -8.25 7.75 10.69
CA LEU A 276 -7.90 6.64 11.58
C LEU A 276 -8.53 6.81 12.97
N PHE A 277 -8.48 8.02 13.52
CA PHE A 277 -9.16 8.34 14.76
C PHE A 277 -10.67 8.10 14.64
N ALA A 278 -11.32 8.60 13.58
CA ALA A 278 -12.75 8.45 13.38
C ALA A 278 -13.19 6.98 13.23
N ILE A 279 -12.48 6.17 12.42
CA ILE A 279 -12.82 4.74 12.27
C ILE A 279 -12.51 3.94 13.55
N THR A 280 -11.45 4.29 14.28
CA THR A 280 -11.11 3.63 15.54
C THR A 280 -12.13 3.95 16.62
N LEU A 281 -12.56 5.21 16.71
CA LEU A 281 -13.66 5.63 17.58
C LEU A 281 -14.93 4.84 17.25
N LEU A 282 -15.31 4.78 15.96
CA LEU A 282 -16.48 4.04 15.51
C LEU A 282 -16.39 2.55 15.87
N ALA A 283 -15.28 1.89 15.53
CA ALA A 283 -15.07 0.46 15.81
C ALA A 283 -15.06 0.17 17.32
N THR A 284 -14.46 1.05 18.12
CA THR A 284 -14.42 0.92 19.59
C THR A 284 -15.82 1.05 20.18
N VAL A 285 -16.60 2.06 19.75
CA VAL A 285 -17.98 2.26 20.20
C VAL A 285 -18.86 1.08 19.78
N MET A 286 -18.74 0.61 18.53
CA MET A 286 -19.45 -0.57 18.04
C MET A 286 -19.10 -1.83 18.85
N SER A 287 -17.80 -2.04 19.13
CA SER A 287 -17.34 -3.20 19.91
C SER A 287 -17.82 -3.13 21.35
N LEU A 288 -17.81 -1.95 21.98
CA LEU A 288 -18.29 -1.74 23.34
C LEU A 288 -19.82 -1.91 23.42
N ALA A 289 -20.56 -1.37 22.45
CA ALA A 289 -22.00 -1.53 22.37
C ALA A 289 -22.40 -3.00 22.18
N LEU A 290 -21.70 -3.73 21.30
CA LEU A 290 -21.91 -5.16 21.09
C LEU A 290 -21.64 -5.95 22.37
N SER A 291 -20.48 -5.76 23.00
CA SER A 291 -20.11 -6.53 24.19
C SER A 291 -21.01 -6.22 25.38
N THR A 292 -21.35 -4.95 25.59
CA THR A 292 -22.18 -4.49 26.71
C THR A 292 -23.63 -4.91 26.52
N GLY A 293 -24.18 -4.73 25.31
CA GLY A 293 -25.56 -5.11 24.99
C GLY A 293 -25.79 -6.62 25.11
N LEU A 294 -24.84 -7.44 24.65
CA LEU A 294 -24.90 -8.89 24.83
C LEU A 294 -24.78 -9.27 26.32
N ALA A 295 -23.85 -8.66 27.05
CA ALA A 295 -23.67 -8.92 28.48
C ALA A 295 -24.91 -8.56 29.31
N TRP A 296 -25.65 -7.51 28.96
CA TRP A 296 -26.93 -7.17 29.61
C TRP A 296 -27.99 -8.27 29.43
N GLY A 297 -28.05 -8.91 28.26
CA GLY A 297 -29.02 -9.95 27.97
C GLY A 297 -28.65 -11.32 28.55
N GLN A 298 -27.39 -11.72 28.42
CA GLN A 298 -26.93 -13.07 28.79
C GLN A 298 -26.31 -13.16 30.19
N GLY A 299 -25.91 -12.04 30.79
CA GLY A 299 -25.15 -12.01 32.04
C GLY A 299 -23.68 -12.43 31.88
N ASN A 300 -22.87 -12.15 32.90
CA ASN A 300 -21.42 -12.36 32.83
C ASN A 300 -21.03 -13.85 32.81
N GLU A 301 -21.73 -14.70 33.55
CA GLU A 301 -21.45 -16.15 33.60
C GLU A 301 -21.67 -16.82 32.24
N GLN A 302 -22.82 -16.55 31.60
CA GLN A 302 -23.12 -17.09 30.27
C GLN A 302 -22.16 -16.54 29.21
N THR A 303 -21.75 -15.27 29.33
CA THR A 303 -20.76 -14.67 28.42
C THR A 303 -19.45 -15.45 28.43
N LEU A 304 -18.95 -15.79 29.63
CA LEU A 304 -17.71 -16.57 29.77
C LEU A 304 -17.87 -18.02 29.30
N ALA A 305 -19.03 -18.64 29.58
CA ALA A 305 -19.35 -19.99 29.11
C ALA A 305 -19.37 -20.06 27.57
N ILE A 306 -19.98 -19.07 26.89
CA ILE A 306 -19.99 -18.99 25.43
C ILE A 306 -18.57 -18.77 24.90
N ALA A 307 -17.81 -17.85 25.50
CA ALA A 307 -16.46 -17.51 25.03
C ALA A 307 -15.47 -18.69 25.11
N THR A 308 -15.64 -19.58 26.09
CA THR A 308 -14.79 -20.76 26.29
C THR A 308 -15.29 -22.00 25.56
N HIS A 309 -16.53 -22.00 25.08
CA HIS A 309 -17.11 -23.11 24.34
C HIS A 309 -16.39 -23.34 22.99
N SER A 310 -16.05 -24.59 22.68
CA SER A 310 -15.26 -24.99 21.50
C SER A 310 -15.87 -24.54 20.16
N MET A 311 -17.19 -24.63 20.02
CA MET A 311 -17.91 -24.21 18.81
C MET A 311 -18.44 -22.77 18.86
N ALA A 312 -19.20 -22.42 19.90
CA ALA A 312 -19.83 -21.09 20.00
C ALA A 312 -18.81 -19.96 20.17
N GLY A 313 -17.73 -20.17 20.93
CA GLY A 313 -16.71 -19.15 21.20
C GLY A 313 -16.09 -18.56 19.93
N PRO A 314 -15.54 -19.39 19.01
CA PRO A 314 -15.03 -18.92 17.73
C PRO A 314 -16.05 -18.18 16.87
N ILE A 315 -17.32 -18.61 16.84
CA ILE A 315 -18.38 -17.96 16.06
C ILE A 315 -18.68 -16.56 16.59
N TRP A 316 -18.79 -16.40 17.91
CA TRP A 316 -19.00 -15.08 18.51
C TRP A 316 -17.77 -14.18 18.39
N ARG A 317 -16.57 -14.74 18.54
CA ARG A 317 -15.31 -14.03 18.33
C ARG A 317 -15.20 -13.51 16.90
N PHE A 318 -15.63 -14.29 15.90
CA PHE A 318 -15.63 -13.87 14.50
C PHE A 318 -16.39 -12.56 14.28
N TRP A 319 -17.58 -12.41 14.87
CA TRP A 319 -18.37 -11.18 14.74
C TRP A 319 -17.76 -9.99 15.49
N GLY A 320 -17.18 -10.22 16.68
CA GLY A 320 -16.43 -9.18 17.39
C GLY A 320 -15.21 -8.70 16.59
N GLU A 321 -14.41 -9.64 16.09
CA GLU A 321 -13.28 -9.35 15.22
C GLU A 321 -13.70 -8.71 13.89
N ALA A 322 -14.91 -9.01 13.41
CA ALA A 322 -15.41 -8.39 12.19
C ALA A 322 -15.53 -6.87 12.32
N ILE A 323 -15.86 -6.35 13.51
CA ILE A 323 -15.89 -4.93 13.81
C ILE A 323 -14.47 -4.37 13.89
N VAL A 324 -13.58 -5.04 14.64
CA VAL A 324 -12.18 -4.59 14.82
C VAL A 324 -11.44 -4.50 13.48
N ARG A 325 -11.74 -5.41 12.54
CA ARG A 325 -11.17 -5.44 11.18
C ARG A 325 -11.51 -4.20 10.33
N LEU A 326 -12.48 -3.36 10.73
CA LEU A 326 -12.78 -2.11 10.04
C LEU A 326 -11.59 -1.12 10.09
N VAL A 327 -10.82 -1.12 11.17
CA VAL A 327 -9.66 -0.23 11.32
C VAL A 327 -8.57 -0.54 10.29
N PRO A 328 -8.01 -1.78 10.21
CA PRO A 328 -7.03 -2.10 9.17
C PRO A 328 -7.62 -2.02 7.75
N ALA A 329 -8.93 -2.26 7.56
CA ALA A 329 -9.58 -2.05 6.27
C ALA A 329 -9.55 -0.58 5.84
N TYR A 330 -9.88 0.36 6.74
CA TYR A 330 -9.73 1.79 6.46
C TYR A 330 -8.28 2.14 6.16
N SER A 331 -7.31 1.69 6.99
CA SER A 331 -5.88 1.95 6.76
C SER A 331 -5.44 1.49 5.38
N PHE A 332 -5.84 0.28 4.99
CA PHE A 332 -5.52 -0.30 3.69
C PHE A 332 -6.12 0.52 2.54
N GLY A 333 -7.41 0.86 2.62
CA GLY A 333 -8.08 1.65 1.59
C GLY A 333 -7.52 3.07 1.47
N TYR A 334 -7.31 3.72 2.61
CA TYR A 334 -6.71 5.04 2.69
C TYR A 334 -5.30 5.07 2.10
N PHE A 335 -4.47 4.07 2.42
CA PHE A 335 -3.09 3.96 1.94
C PHE A 335 -3.03 4.01 0.41
N PHE A 336 -3.74 3.12 -0.27
CA PHE A 336 -3.73 3.10 -1.74
C PHE A 336 -4.39 4.33 -2.37
N ALA A 337 -5.43 4.87 -1.72
CA ALA A 337 -6.08 6.08 -2.20
C ALA A 337 -5.14 7.31 -2.12
N VAL A 338 -4.47 7.51 -0.98
CA VAL A 338 -3.60 8.67 -0.80
C VAL A 338 -2.37 8.60 -1.68
N PHE A 339 -1.76 7.42 -1.87
CA PHE A 339 -0.60 7.29 -2.76
C PHE A 339 -0.94 7.46 -4.24
N SER A 340 -2.18 7.19 -4.65
CA SER A 340 -2.68 7.57 -5.98
C SER A 340 -2.73 9.10 -6.13
N GLY A 341 -3.17 9.81 -5.08
CA GLY A 341 -3.16 11.27 -5.06
C GLY A 341 -1.74 11.86 -5.04
N ILE A 342 -0.84 11.32 -4.21
CA ILE A 342 0.57 11.74 -4.14
C ILE A 342 1.27 11.52 -5.48
N TYR A 343 1.01 10.39 -6.14
CA TYR A 343 1.52 10.11 -7.48
C TYR A 343 1.12 11.20 -8.48
N LEU A 344 -0.18 11.54 -8.54
CA LEU A 344 -0.67 12.56 -9.46
C LEU A 344 -0.02 13.93 -9.17
N LEU A 345 0.13 14.31 -7.89
CA LEU A 345 0.80 15.56 -7.51
C LEU A 345 2.26 15.61 -7.97
N LEU A 346 3.01 14.53 -7.75
CA LEU A 346 4.40 14.45 -8.18
C LEU A 346 4.53 14.43 -9.71
N ARG A 347 3.65 13.70 -10.41
CA ARG A 347 3.62 13.68 -11.87
C ARG A 347 3.36 15.08 -12.44
N ARG A 348 2.44 15.85 -11.83
CA ARG A 348 2.22 17.24 -12.21
C ARG A 348 3.48 18.10 -12.02
N ASP A 349 4.16 17.95 -10.90
CA ASP A 349 5.34 18.79 -10.58
C ASP A 349 6.61 18.40 -11.37
N VAL A 350 6.75 17.13 -11.73
CA VAL A 350 7.91 16.57 -12.44
C VAL A 350 7.70 16.57 -13.95
N ASP A 351 6.60 15.98 -14.42
CA ASP A 351 6.31 15.76 -15.84
C ASP A 351 5.45 16.88 -16.46
N GLN A 352 4.94 17.82 -15.65
CA GLN A 352 3.99 18.85 -16.10
C GLN A 352 2.69 18.26 -16.69
N ALA A 353 2.34 17.03 -16.32
CA ALA A 353 1.09 16.41 -16.72
C ALA A 353 -0.08 16.91 -15.86
N GLU A 354 -1.24 17.12 -16.49
CA GLU A 354 -2.42 17.60 -15.78
C GLU A 354 -3.04 16.49 -14.91
N MET A 355 -3.67 16.90 -13.80
CA MET A 355 -4.20 15.95 -12.80
C MET A 355 -5.43 15.19 -13.30
N ASP A 356 -6.16 15.78 -14.25
CA ASP A 356 -7.34 15.25 -14.92
C ASP A 356 -7.01 14.33 -16.11
N GLU A 357 -5.75 14.26 -16.52
CA GLU A 357 -5.29 13.32 -17.54
C GLU A 357 -5.14 11.91 -16.97
N ILE A 358 -6.07 11.03 -17.33
CA ILE A 358 -6.07 9.62 -16.94
C ILE A 358 -6.39 8.74 -18.15
N VAL A 359 -5.63 7.65 -18.31
CA VAL A 359 -5.91 6.65 -19.34
C VAL A 359 -7.17 5.89 -18.94
N LEU A 360 -8.22 5.99 -19.76
CA LEU A 360 -9.49 5.29 -19.58
C LEU A 360 -9.43 3.90 -20.23
N ASP A 361 -10.02 2.91 -19.56
CA ASP A 361 -10.24 1.60 -20.16
C ASP A 361 -11.39 1.64 -21.16
N ASP A 362 -11.39 0.77 -22.17
CA ASP A 362 -12.42 0.75 -23.24
C ASP A 362 -13.87 0.64 -22.75
N ASN A 363 -14.07 0.07 -21.55
CA ASN A 363 -15.38 -0.11 -20.93
C ASN A 363 -15.81 1.06 -20.04
N GLN A 364 -15.03 2.14 -19.94
CA GLN A 364 -15.36 3.31 -19.13
C GLN A 364 -16.00 4.40 -19.99
N PRO A 365 -16.99 5.12 -19.45
CA PRO A 365 -17.68 6.17 -20.19
C PRO A 365 -16.67 7.26 -20.57
N ARG A 366 -16.35 7.36 -21.86
CA ARG A 366 -15.78 8.59 -22.40
C ARG A 366 -16.90 9.61 -22.35
N PHE A 367 -16.68 10.77 -21.74
CA PHE A 367 -17.65 11.86 -21.83
C PHE A 367 -18.00 12.02 -23.31
N ALA A 368 -19.27 11.79 -23.65
CA ALA A 368 -19.74 12.09 -24.99
C ALA A 368 -19.45 13.58 -25.18
N MET A 369 -18.62 13.92 -26.17
CA MET A 369 -18.45 15.32 -26.55
C MET A 369 -19.86 15.88 -26.70
N PRO A 370 -20.20 17.02 -26.04
CA PRO A 370 -21.49 17.65 -26.24
C PRO A 370 -21.72 17.69 -27.75
N ALA A 371 -22.79 17.06 -28.22
CA ALA A 371 -23.06 17.00 -29.66
C ALA A 371 -22.94 18.43 -30.15
N LEU A 372 -21.94 18.69 -31.00
CA LEU A 372 -21.67 20.03 -31.49
C LEU A 372 -22.92 20.38 -32.30
N ASN A 373 -23.86 21.13 -31.72
CA ASN A 373 -25.01 21.66 -32.44
C ASN A 373 -24.49 22.82 -33.30
N LYS A 374 -23.69 22.47 -34.29
CA LYS A 374 -23.25 23.38 -35.32
C LYS A 374 -23.70 22.80 -36.64
N SER A 375 -24.98 22.98 -36.93
CA SER A 375 -25.31 23.60 -38.21
C SER A 375 -24.61 24.96 -38.20
N LEU A 376 -23.41 24.99 -38.77
CA LEU A 376 -22.70 26.23 -39.12
C LEU A 376 -23.34 26.90 -40.35
N ASP A 377 -24.45 26.36 -40.83
CA ASP A 377 -25.34 27.01 -41.77
C ASP A 377 -26.61 27.36 -41.00
N GLY A 378 -26.99 28.63 -41.01
CA GLY A 378 -28.10 29.18 -40.24
C GLY A 378 -29.46 28.72 -40.76
N SER A 379 -29.76 27.43 -40.64
CA SER A 379 -31.10 26.89 -40.81
C SER A 379 -31.52 26.24 -39.50
N ASP A 380 -32.46 26.90 -38.82
CA ASP A 380 -33.23 26.33 -37.73
C ASP A 380 -33.96 25.08 -38.25
N GLU A 381 -33.48 23.88 -37.89
CA GLU A 381 -34.30 22.68 -38.02
C GLU A 381 -35.09 22.50 -36.72
N GLU A 382 -36.40 22.70 -36.87
CA GLU A 382 -37.42 22.47 -35.86
C GLU A 382 -37.30 21.09 -35.21
N ALA A 383 -37.44 21.09 -33.89
CA ALA A 383 -37.49 19.91 -33.05
C ALA A 383 -38.56 18.93 -33.53
N GLU A 384 -38.14 17.80 -34.10
CA GLU A 384 -39.02 16.67 -34.34
C GLU A 384 -39.29 15.96 -33.01
N LYS A 385 -40.55 16.05 -32.54
CA LYS A 385 -41.04 15.33 -31.35
C LYS A 385 -40.97 13.82 -31.61
N PRO A 386 -40.62 12.99 -30.62
CA PRO A 386 -40.75 11.55 -30.77
C PRO A 386 -42.22 11.16 -30.68
N GLU A 387 -42.76 10.60 -31.77
CA GLU A 387 -44.05 9.90 -31.75
C GLU A 387 -43.93 8.62 -30.91
N ALA A 388 -44.94 8.41 -30.07
CA ALA A 388 -45.12 7.21 -29.29
C ALA A 388 -45.41 6.00 -30.19
N LYS A 389 -44.72 4.88 -29.95
CA LYS A 389 -45.27 3.54 -30.06
C LYS A 389 -44.50 2.53 -29.23
#